data_AF-A0A419GG34-F1
#
_entry.id   AF-A0A419GG34-F1
#
_cell.length_a   1.000
_cell.length_b   1.000
_cell.length_c   1.000
_cell.angle_alpha   90.00
_cell.angle_beta   90.00
_cell.angle_gamma   90.00
#
_symmetry.space_group_name_H-M   'P 1'
#
loop_
_entity.id
_entity.type
_entity.pdbx_description
1 polymer ?
#
loop_
_entity_poly.entity_id
_entity_poly.type
_entity_poly.pdbx_seq_one_letter_code
_entity_poly.pdbx_strand_id
1 'polypeptide(L)'
;MPKAKKIEELESLVYTLELELKKTKLVLAELAGKKSNEAVDFSLRAAGLNSESQAESGTIIEGVFDGQLMVGPDGKKYSVPANYASKSKLVEGDILKLTIARDGTFIFKQISPVERKRIVGYLVKDKEQDEFVVLAEEKVYKVLMASITYFKGEEGDEVVILAPKDSDSNWAAVENIIKKPNQKHNHTDEFDIIL
;
A
#
# COMPACT_ATOMS: atom_id res chain seq x y z
N MET A 1 32.88 24.18 -11.55
CA MET A 1 32.67 23.08 -12.52
C MET A 1 33.27 21.74 -12.08
N PRO A 2 34.49 21.62 -11.53
CA PRO A 2 35.08 20.31 -11.17
C PRO A 2 34.43 19.63 -9.94
N LYS A 3 33.98 20.42 -8.96
CA LYS A 3 33.35 19.89 -7.73
C LYS A 3 31.98 19.27 -7.97
N ALA A 4 31.14 19.87 -8.83
CA ALA A 4 29.81 19.37 -9.13
C ALA A 4 29.84 17.99 -9.80
N LYS A 5 30.73 17.81 -10.80
CA LYS A 5 30.95 16.51 -11.45
C LYS A 5 31.42 15.44 -10.47
N LYS A 6 32.30 15.80 -9.52
CA LYS A 6 32.79 14.86 -8.50
C LYS A 6 31.73 14.50 -7.46
N ILE A 7 30.77 15.40 -7.20
CA ILE A 7 29.61 15.10 -6.35
C ILE A 7 28.69 14.11 -7.06
N GLU A 8 28.36 14.34 -8.34
CA GLU A 8 27.53 13.42 -9.14
C GLU A 8 28.16 12.02 -9.24
N GLU A 9 29.49 11.93 -9.44
CA GLU A 9 30.23 10.66 -9.46
C GLU A 9 30.15 9.93 -8.10
N LEU A 10 30.23 10.66 -6.99
CA LEU A 10 30.14 10.09 -5.65
C LEU A 10 28.70 9.67 -5.30
N GLU A 11 27.69 10.43 -5.70
CA GLU A 11 26.28 10.06 -5.54
C GLU A 11 25.94 8.80 -6.34
N SER A 12 26.43 8.69 -7.57
CA SER A 12 26.30 7.46 -8.38
C SER A 12 27.00 6.26 -7.77
N LEU A 13 28.16 6.47 -7.12
CA LEU A 13 28.89 5.40 -6.43
C LEU A 13 28.15 4.93 -5.17
N VAL A 14 27.66 5.85 -4.34
CA VAL A 14 26.86 5.52 -3.14
C VAL A 14 25.64 4.71 -3.54
N TYR A 15 24.92 5.16 -4.58
CA TYR A 15 23.76 4.44 -5.13
C TYR A 15 24.10 3.00 -5.52
N THR A 16 25.23 2.80 -6.21
CA THR A 16 25.66 1.47 -6.67
C THR A 16 25.99 0.54 -5.48
N LEU A 17 26.69 1.07 -4.47
CA LEU A 17 27.06 0.32 -3.27
C LEU A 17 25.83 -0.07 -2.43
N GLU A 18 24.84 0.81 -2.32
CA GLU A 18 23.58 0.49 -1.64
C GLU A 18 22.82 -0.64 -2.34
N LEU A 19 22.78 -0.61 -3.68
CA LEU A 19 22.19 -1.67 -4.49
C LEU A 19 22.90 -3.02 -4.28
N GLU A 20 24.23 -3.01 -4.26
CA GLU A 20 25.05 -4.21 -4.08
C GLU A 20 24.92 -4.79 -2.67
N LEU A 21 24.86 -3.94 -1.65
CA LEU A 21 24.62 -4.34 -0.27
C LEU A 21 23.24 -4.98 -0.11
N LYS A 22 22.23 -4.44 -0.79
CA LYS A 22 20.87 -5.02 -0.82
C LYS A 22 20.85 -6.40 -1.49
N LYS A 23 21.52 -6.56 -2.64
CA LYS A 23 21.70 -7.86 -3.31
C LYS A 23 22.46 -8.88 -2.46
N THR A 24 23.40 -8.42 -1.65
CA THR A 24 24.17 -9.30 -0.74
C THR A 24 23.31 -9.80 0.41
N LYS A 25 22.50 -8.91 1.02
CA LYS A 25 21.53 -9.30 2.06
C LYS A 25 20.51 -10.32 1.56
N LEU A 26 20.13 -10.21 0.29
CA LEU A 26 19.26 -11.15 -0.41
C LEU A 26 19.83 -12.58 -0.43
N VAL A 27 21.05 -12.71 -0.96
CA VAL A 27 21.75 -14.01 -1.01
C VAL A 27 21.95 -14.57 0.40
N LEU A 28 22.24 -13.72 1.38
CA LEU A 28 22.35 -14.12 2.78
C LEU A 28 21.04 -14.67 3.35
N ALA A 29 19.90 -14.04 3.07
CA ALA A 29 18.59 -14.51 3.54
C ALA A 29 18.21 -15.86 2.91
N GLU A 30 18.50 -16.04 1.63
CA GLU A 30 18.28 -17.29 0.89
C GLU A 30 19.15 -18.42 1.44
N LEU A 31 20.45 -18.17 1.64
CA LEU A 31 21.38 -19.14 2.22
C LEU A 31 21.08 -19.47 3.69
N ALA A 32 20.53 -18.52 4.45
CA ALA A 32 20.17 -18.72 5.85
C ALA A 32 18.90 -19.58 6.04
N GLY A 33 18.22 -20.01 4.96
CA GLY A 33 17.04 -20.87 5.03
C GLY A 33 15.86 -20.26 5.78
N LYS A 34 15.88 -18.95 6.03
CA LYS A 34 14.78 -18.23 6.66
C LYS A 34 13.68 -18.06 5.62
N LYS A 35 12.77 -19.02 5.53
CA LYS A 35 11.39 -18.72 5.13
C LYS A 35 10.78 -17.88 6.23
N SER A 36 11.10 -16.59 6.26
CA SER A 36 10.39 -15.71 7.15
C SER A 36 8.98 -15.53 6.61
N ASN A 37 7.98 -15.85 7.43
CA ASN A 37 6.60 -15.37 7.32
C ASN A 37 6.52 -13.85 7.58
N GLU A 38 7.53 -13.11 7.13
CA GLU A 38 7.61 -11.67 7.24
C GLU A 38 7.01 -11.08 5.97
N ALA A 39 6.31 -9.95 6.12
CA ALA A 39 5.83 -9.10 5.04
C ALA A 39 6.78 -9.21 3.84
N VAL A 40 6.27 -9.78 2.75
CA VAL A 40 7.06 -10.08 1.54
C VAL A 40 7.91 -8.86 1.24
N ASP A 41 9.24 -8.96 1.42
CA ASP A 41 10.09 -7.77 1.38
C ASP A 41 10.00 -7.17 -0.02
N PHE A 42 9.16 -6.14 -0.14
CA PHE A 42 8.82 -5.49 -1.39
C PHE A 42 10.07 -4.92 -2.05
N SER A 43 11.11 -4.63 -1.25
CA SER A 43 12.42 -4.22 -1.73
C SER A 43 13.11 -5.32 -2.54
N LEU A 44 12.91 -6.60 -2.19
CA LEU A 44 13.44 -7.75 -2.93
C LEU A 44 12.71 -7.95 -4.25
N ARG A 45 11.37 -7.92 -4.22
CA ARG A 45 10.56 -8.03 -5.44
C ARG A 45 10.84 -6.87 -6.38
N ALA A 46 10.97 -5.65 -5.85
CA ALA A 46 11.30 -4.48 -6.64
C ALA A 46 12.69 -4.56 -7.28
N ALA A 47 13.69 -5.15 -6.58
CA ALA A 47 15.04 -5.30 -7.10
C ALA A 47 15.12 -6.19 -8.36
N GLY A 48 14.13 -7.05 -8.60
CA GLY A 48 14.02 -7.87 -9.80
C GLY A 48 13.31 -7.21 -10.97
N LEU A 49 12.80 -5.97 -10.82
CA LEU A 49 12.12 -5.22 -11.87
C LEU A 49 13.12 -4.47 -12.77
N ASN A 50 12.64 -3.97 -13.91
CA ASN A 50 13.47 -3.15 -14.79
C ASN A 50 13.93 -1.88 -14.06
N SER A 51 15.24 -1.66 -14.06
CA SER A 51 15.86 -0.47 -13.49
C SER A 51 15.45 0.79 -14.26
N GLU A 52 15.67 1.94 -13.62
CA GLU A 52 15.41 3.28 -14.18
C GLU A 52 15.72 3.38 -15.67
N SER A 53 14.73 3.83 -16.45
CA SER A 53 14.90 4.09 -17.88
C SER A 53 14.55 5.54 -18.21
N GLN A 54 15.35 6.15 -19.07
CA GLN A 54 15.06 7.46 -19.62
C GLN A 54 14.17 7.32 -20.85
N ALA A 55 13.01 7.97 -20.83
CA ALA A 55 12.14 8.13 -21.99
C ALA A 55 12.01 9.61 -22.36
N GLU A 56 11.48 9.90 -23.55
CA GLU A 56 11.22 11.29 -23.96
C GLU A 56 10.34 12.04 -22.95
N SER A 57 9.42 11.33 -22.28
CA SER A 57 8.51 11.86 -21.26
C SER A 57 9.13 12.10 -19.87
N GLY A 58 10.36 11.67 -19.62
CA GLY A 58 11.02 11.78 -18.30
C GLY A 58 11.61 10.45 -17.80
N THR A 59 11.88 10.36 -16.50
CA THR A 59 12.46 9.16 -15.86
C THR A 59 11.36 8.18 -15.50
N ILE A 60 11.53 6.91 -15.86
CA ILE A 60 10.60 5.83 -15.57
C ILE A 60 11.22 4.90 -14.52
N ILE A 61 10.45 4.63 -13.47
CA ILE A 61 10.80 3.68 -12.40
C ILE A 61 9.65 2.67 -12.27
N GLU A 62 9.97 1.38 -12.24
CA GLU A 62 9.02 0.33 -11.87
C GLU A 62 9.25 -0.06 -10.41
N GLY A 63 8.17 -0.24 -9.65
CA GLY A 63 8.26 -0.54 -8.23
C GLY A 63 7.05 -1.32 -7.72
N VAL A 64 7.14 -1.78 -6.49
CA VAL A 64 6.11 -2.61 -5.85
C VAL A 64 5.37 -1.80 -4.80
N PHE A 65 4.04 -1.83 -4.85
CA PHE A 65 3.19 -1.14 -3.88
C PHE A 65 3.21 -1.87 -2.52
N ASP A 66 3.47 -1.17 -1.43
CA ASP A 66 3.54 -1.72 -0.07
C ASP A 66 2.29 -1.44 0.78
N GLY A 67 1.21 -0.94 0.16
CA GLY A 67 -0.04 -0.57 0.82
C GLY A 67 -0.22 0.95 0.96
N GLN A 68 0.87 1.72 0.96
CA GLN A 68 0.83 3.20 0.96
C GLN A 68 1.83 3.82 -0.01
N LEU A 69 2.99 3.21 -0.17
CA LEU A 69 4.13 3.71 -0.94
C LEU A 69 4.46 2.72 -2.07
N MET A 70 5.20 3.20 -3.06
CA MET A 70 5.85 2.36 -4.05
C MET A 70 7.32 2.20 -3.68
N VAL A 71 7.80 0.96 -3.57
CA VAL A 71 9.21 0.63 -3.34
C VAL A 71 9.87 0.38 -4.69
N GLY A 72 10.85 1.22 -5.05
CA GLY A 72 11.65 1.06 -6.26
C GLY A 72 12.72 -0.04 -6.15
N PRO A 73 13.42 -0.36 -7.24
CA PRO A 73 14.40 -1.45 -7.29
C PRO A 73 15.61 -1.20 -6.36
N ASP A 74 15.96 0.06 -6.21
CA ASP A 74 16.95 0.60 -5.27
C ASP A 74 16.50 0.57 -3.80
N GLY A 75 15.22 0.30 -3.53
CA GLY A 75 14.62 0.37 -2.20
C GLY A 75 14.13 1.76 -1.81
N LYS A 76 14.27 2.75 -2.71
CA LYS A 76 13.71 4.08 -2.50
C LYS A 76 12.19 3.99 -2.48
N LYS A 77 11.58 4.72 -1.55
CA LYS A 77 10.13 4.76 -1.39
C LYS A 77 9.57 6.02 -2.01
N TYR A 78 8.51 5.88 -2.79
CA TYR A 78 7.81 6.96 -3.45
C TYR A 78 6.38 7.02 -2.94
N SER A 79 5.95 8.19 -2.47
CA SER A 79 4.59 8.38 -1.94
C SER A 79 3.56 8.25 -3.05
N VAL A 80 2.62 7.31 -2.89
CA VAL A 80 1.52 7.10 -3.84
C VAL A 80 0.31 7.90 -3.34
N PRO A 81 -0.31 8.76 -4.17
CA PRO A 81 -1.49 9.51 -3.76
C PRO A 81 -2.61 8.59 -3.27
N ALA A 82 -3.09 8.81 -2.03
CA ALA A 82 -4.10 7.95 -1.40
C ALA A 82 -5.39 7.81 -2.23
N ASN A 83 -5.79 8.88 -2.93
CA ASN A 83 -6.94 8.86 -3.83
C ASN A 83 -6.75 7.95 -5.04
N TYR A 84 -5.55 7.96 -5.64
CA TYR A 84 -5.22 7.08 -6.75
C TYR A 84 -5.18 5.62 -6.29
N ALA A 85 -4.55 5.35 -5.16
CA ALA A 85 -4.47 4.01 -4.58
C ALA A 85 -5.86 3.46 -4.22
N SER A 86 -6.72 4.28 -3.61
CA SER A 86 -8.10 3.93 -3.27
C SER A 86 -8.95 3.68 -4.51
N LYS A 87 -8.94 4.60 -5.49
CA LYS A 87 -9.75 4.49 -6.71
C LYS A 87 -9.35 3.29 -7.58
N SER A 88 -8.06 3.00 -7.64
CA SER A 88 -7.51 1.86 -8.40
C SER A 88 -7.54 0.55 -7.61
N LYS A 89 -7.98 0.59 -6.34
CA LYS A 89 -8.00 -0.55 -5.41
C LYS A 89 -6.66 -1.29 -5.38
N LEU A 90 -5.58 -0.53 -5.24
CA LEU A 90 -4.22 -1.09 -5.22
C LEU A 90 -4.03 -1.96 -3.98
N VAL A 91 -3.42 -3.12 -4.20
CA VAL A 91 -3.15 -4.11 -3.16
C VAL A 91 -1.64 -4.30 -3.06
N GLU A 92 -1.15 -4.59 -1.86
CA GLU A 92 0.25 -4.95 -1.61
C GLU A 92 0.79 -5.94 -2.65
N GLY A 93 1.97 -5.66 -3.19
CA GLY A 93 2.59 -6.47 -4.24
C GLY A 93 2.25 -6.05 -5.66
N ASP A 94 1.25 -5.17 -5.89
CA ASP A 94 0.97 -4.63 -7.22
C ASP A 94 2.20 -3.90 -7.78
N ILE A 95 2.52 -4.14 -9.06
CA ILE A 95 3.61 -3.45 -9.75
C ILE A 95 3.07 -2.15 -10.34
N LEU A 96 3.71 -1.05 -9.95
CA LEU A 96 3.44 0.29 -10.42
C LEU A 96 4.60 0.77 -11.31
N LYS A 97 4.24 1.56 -12.31
CA LYS A 97 5.15 2.40 -13.07
C LYS A 97 5.00 3.84 -12.57
N LEU A 98 6.07 4.41 -12.06
CA LEU A 98 6.22 5.83 -11.80
C LEU A 98 6.91 6.48 -13.00
N THR A 99 6.29 7.52 -13.55
CA THR A 99 6.95 8.44 -14.48
C THR A 99 7.17 9.77 -13.78
N ILE A 100 8.43 10.17 -13.65
CA ILE A 100 8.83 11.50 -13.19
C ILE A 100 9.00 12.36 -14.43
N ALA A 101 8.00 13.20 -14.70
CA ALA A 101 8.03 14.11 -15.83
C ALA A 101 9.12 15.19 -15.66
N ARG A 102 9.49 15.87 -16.75
CA ARG A 102 10.57 16.88 -16.75
C ARG A 102 10.28 18.09 -15.86
N ASP A 103 9.01 18.33 -15.57
CA ASP A 103 8.53 19.36 -14.64
C ASP A 103 8.55 18.90 -13.17
N GLY A 104 8.96 17.66 -12.91
CA GLY A 104 8.98 17.04 -11.58
C GLY A 104 7.67 16.35 -11.19
N THR A 105 6.65 16.34 -12.05
CA THR A 105 5.36 15.72 -11.74
C THR A 105 5.48 14.19 -11.67
N PHE A 106 4.93 13.59 -10.60
CA PHE A 106 4.89 12.14 -10.44
C PHE A 106 3.58 11.59 -11.00
N ILE A 107 3.70 10.66 -11.95
CA ILE A 107 2.56 10.00 -12.58
C ILE A 107 2.67 8.50 -12.30
N PHE A 108 1.74 7.97 -11.52
CA PHE A 108 1.67 6.54 -11.22
C PHE A 108 0.68 5.83 -12.14
N LYS A 109 1.06 4.64 -12.61
CA LYS A 109 0.19 3.72 -13.34
C LYS A 109 0.39 2.30 -12.82
N GLN A 110 -0.68 1.59 -12.51
CA GLN A 110 -0.60 0.16 -12.24
C GLN A 110 -0.31 -0.57 -13.56
N ILE A 111 0.72 -1.40 -13.56
CA ILE A 111 1.16 -2.15 -14.75
C ILE A 111 1.06 -3.65 -14.58
N SER A 112 1.12 -4.17 -13.35
CA SER A 112 0.85 -5.58 -13.07
C SER A 112 0.09 -5.73 -11.75
N PRO A 113 -1.22 -6.05 -11.78
CA PRO A 113 -1.94 -6.41 -10.58
C PRO A 113 -1.53 -7.80 -10.07
N VAL A 114 -1.54 -8.01 -8.75
CA VAL A 114 -1.46 -9.37 -8.17
C VAL A 114 -2.81 -10.06 -8.15
N GLU A 115 -2.83 -11.39 -7.99
CA GLU A 115 -4.06 -12.12 -7.69
C GLU A 115 -4.62 -11.69 -6.33
N ARG A 116 -5.93 -11.47 -6.27
CA ARG A 116 -6.62 -10.95 -5.08
C ARG A 116 -7.60 -11.97 -4.54
N LYS A 117 -7.68 -12.07 -3.23
CA LYS A 117 -8.84 -12.66 -2.53
C LYS A 117 -9.76 -11.55 -2.04
N ARG A 118 -11.06 -11.81 -2.13
CA ARG A 118 -12.11 -10.93 -1.60
C ARG A 118 -12.52 -11.44 -0.23
N ILE A 119 -12.52 -10.55 0.76
CA ILE A 119 -12.80 -10.89 2.15
C ILE A 119 -13.87 -9.93 2.66
N VAL A 120 -14.84 -10.46 3.41
CA VAL A 120 -15.85 -9.67 4.11
C VAL A 120 -15.42 -9.51 5.55
N GLY A 121 -15.49 -8.29 6.07
CA GLY A 121 -15.18 -7.96 7.45
C GLY A 121 -16.00 -6.78 7.95
N TYR A 122 -15.59 -6.24 9.09
CA TYR A 122 -16.27 -5.12 9.73
C TYR A 122 -15.31 -3.96 9.94
N LEU A 123 -15.79 -2.74 9.69
CA LEU A 123 -15.03 -1.53 9.94
C LEU A 123 -14.98 -1.27 11.44
N VAL A 124 -13.77 -1.12 11.98
CA VAL A 124 -13.53 -0.80 13.38
C VAL A 124 -12.69 0.47 13.45
N LYS A 125 -12.97 1.33 14.43
CA LYS A 125 -12.16 2.51 14.67
C LYS A 125 -11.15 2.21 15.78
N ASP A 126 -9.87 2.26 15.46
CA ASP A 126 -8.80 2.22 16.44
C ASP A 126 -8.84 3.53 17.24
N LYS A 127 -9.23 3.44 18.52
CA LYS A 127 -9.42 4.60 19.40
C LYS A 127 -8.12 5.24 19.84
N GLU A 128 -6.99 4.54 19.74
CA GLU A 128 -5.69 5.09 20.13
C GLU A 128 -5.06 5.90 19.01
N GLN A 129 -5.22 5.46 17.76
CA GLN A 129 -4.62 6.09 16.57
C GLN A 129 -5.62 6.95 15.77
N ASP A 130 -6.90 6.93 16.12
CA ASP A 130 -7.99 7.58 15.38
C ASP A 130 -8.09 7.10 13.91
N GLU A 131 -7.63 5.88 13.64
CA GLU A 131 -7.60 5.27 12.32
C GLU A 131 -8.72 4.23 12.15
N PHE A 132 -9.21 4.06 10.92
CA PHE A 132 -10.12 2.97 10.59
C PHE A 132 -9.34 1.74 10.11
N VAL A 133 -9.71 0.58 10.64
CA VAL A 133 -9.18 -0.74 10.25
C VAL A 133 -10.34 -1.68 9.93
N VAL A 134 -10.06 -2.75 9.20
CA VAL A 134 -11.05 -3.80 8.94
C VAL A 134 -10.67 -5.06 9.69
N LEU A 135 -11.55 -5.52 10.58
CA LEU A 135 -11.45 -6.82 11.21
C LEU A 135 -12.12 -7.86 10.30
N ALA A 136 -11.35 -8.79 9.77
CA ALA A 136 -11.84 -9.85 8.90
C ALA A 136 -11.10 -11.15 9.18
N GLU A 137 -11.83 -12.27 9.17
CA GLU A 137 -11.30 -13.57 9.58
C GLU A 137 -10.72 -13.46 11.01
N GLU A 138 -9.43 -13.75 11.20
CA GLU A 138 -8.69 -13.61 12.47
C GLU A 138 -7.61 -12.51 12.39
N LYS A 139 -7.74 -11.59 11.41
CA LYS A 139 -6.73 -10.58 11.10
C LYS A 139 -7.31 -9.17 11.07
N VAL A 140 -6.48 -8.22 11.47
CA VAL A 140 -6.73 -6.78 11.31
C VAL A 140 -6.00 -6.28 10.08
N TYR A 141 -6.75 -5.69 9.15
CA TYR A 141 -6.22 -5.08 7.94
C TYR A 141 -6.25 -3.56 8.05
N LYS A 142 -5.11 -2.93 7.75
CA LYS A 142 -5.06 -1.49 7.51
C LYS A 142 -5.73 -1.16 6.18
N VAL A 143 -6.45 -0.06 6.13
CA VAL A 143 -7.14 0.41 4.94
C VAL A 143 -6.92 1.91 4.75
N LEU A 144 -6.97 2.37 3.51
CA LEU A 144 -6.77 3.79 3.23
C LEU A 144 -7.99 4.60 3.66
N MET A 145 -7.78 5.62 4.50
CA MET A 145 -8.80 6.56 4.95
C MET A 145 -9.57 7.19 3.76
N ALA A 146 -8.89 7.46 2.65
CA ALA A 146 -9.51 8.00 1.43
C ALA A 146 -10.65 7.10 0.89
N SER A 147 -10.52 5.77 1.03
CA SER A 147 -11.60 4.84 0.68
C SER A 147 -12.78 4.95 1.66
N ILE A 148 -12.51 5.04 2.95
CA ILE A 148 -13.54 5.14 3.99
C ILE A 148 -14.36 6.42 3.80
N THR A 149 -13.70 7.56 3.61
CA THR A 149 -14.36 8.84 3.34
C THR A 149 -15.20 8.79 2.05
N TYR A 150 -14.69 8.15 0.99
CA TYR A 150 -15.42 8.02 -0.28
C TYR A 150 -16.71 7.22 -0.13
N PHE A 151 -16.67 6.07 0.53
CA PHE A 151 -17.84 5.22 0.78
C PHE A 151 -18.69 5.70 1.96
N LYS A 152 -18.25 6.73 2.69
CA LYS A 152 -18.87 7.25 3.92
C LYS A 152 -19.03 6.15 4.97
N GLY A 153 -17.99 5.33 5.15
CA GLY A 153 -18.00 4.23 6.10
C GLY A 153 -18.03 4.71 7.54
N GLU A 154 -18.76 3.98 8.37
CA GLU A 154 -18.90 4.21 9.81
C GLU A 154 -18.49 2.94 10.59
N GLU A 155 -18.09 3.10 11.84
CA GLU A 155 -17.75 1.96 12.70
C GLU A 155 -18.94 0.98 12.79
N GLY A 156 -18.66 -0.31 12.59
CA GLY A 156 -19.67 -1.37 12.55
C GLY A 156 -20.27 -1.66 11.17
N ASP A 157 -19.97 -0.86 10.14
CA ASP A 157 -20.35 -1.19 8.76
C ASP A 157 -19.66 -2.47 8.29
N GLU A 158 -20.37 -3.25 7.46
CA GLU A 158 -19.78 -4.39 6.78
C GLU A 158 -18.97 -3.91 5.57
N VAL A 159 -17.75 -4.41 5.41
CA VAL A 159 -16.80 -3.96 4.39
C VAL A 159 -16.30 -5.14 3.60
N VAL A 160 -16.28 -4.98 2.28
CA VAL A 160 -15.62 -5.91 1.37
C VAL A 160 -14.24 -5.37 1.04
N ILE A 161 -13.19 -6.12 1.40
CA ILE A 161 -11.80 -5.78 1.12
C ILE A 161 -11.16 -6.74 0.12
N LEU A 162 -10.11 -6.26 -0.55
CA LEU A 162 -9.24 -7.04 -1.42
C LEU A 162 -7.85 -7.10 -0.81
N ALA A 163 -7.33 -8.31 -0.64
CA ALA A 163 -5.98 -8.59 -0.18
C ALA A 163 -5.26 -9.51 -1.19
N PRO A 164 -3.92 -9.59 -1.20
CA PRO A 164 -3.22 -10.56 -2.04
C PRO A 164 -3.68 -11.98 -1.69
N LYS A 165 -3.84 -12.81 -2.71
CA LYS A 165 -4.27 -14.20 -2.50
C LYS A 165 -3.16 -15.07 -1.89
N ASP A 166 -1.92 -14.89 -2.35
CA ASP A 166 -0.80 -15.80 -2.07
C ASP A 166 0.24 -15.22 -1.10
N SER A 167 -0.03 -14.08 -0.48
CA SER A 167 0.87 -13.47 0.51
C SER A 167 0.11 -12.87 1.67
N ASP A 168 0.69 -12.95 2.86
CA ASP A 168 0.15 -12.27 4.02
C ASP A 168 0.44 -10.76 3.93
N SER A 169 -0.61 -9.94 3.97
CA SER A 169 -0.53 -8.48 3.78
C SER A 169 -1.02 -7.72 4.99
N ASN A 170 -0.42 -6.57 5.31
CA ASN A 170 -0.89 -5.73 6.41
C ASN A 170 -1.98 -4.77 5.96
N TRP A 171 -1.93 -4.35 4.69
CA TRP A 171 -2.89 -3.49 4.03
C TRP A 171 -3.86 -4.29 3.16
N ALA A 172 -5.07 -3.74 3.01
CA ALA A 172 -6.06 -4.19 2.05
C ALA A 172 -6.73 -2.99 1.37
N ALA A 173 -7.19 -3.19 0.13
CA ALA A 173 -7.99 -2.21 -0.57
C ALA A 173 -9.46 -2.38 -0.24
N VAL A 174 -10.18 -1.30 0.07
CA VAL A 174 -11.63 -1.35 0.23
C VAL A 174 -12.28 -1.41 -1.16
N GLU A 175 -13.07 -2.45 -1.39
CA GLU A 175 -13.82 -2.59 -2.62
C GLU A 175 -15.19 -1.91 -2.54
N ASN A 176 -15.89 -2.10 -1.41
CA ASN A 176 -17.19 -1.51 -1.12
C ASN A 176 -17.51 -1.56 0.39
N ILE A 177 -18.44 -0.71 0.83
CA ILE A 177 -19.01 -0.72 2.19
C ILE A 177 -20.52 -0.95 2.08
N ILE A 178 -21.03 -1.90 2.86
CA ILE A 178 -22.44 -2.30 2.90
C ILE A 178 -23.04 -1.72 4.18
N LYS A 179 -23.84 -0.67 4.01
CA LYS A 179 -24.58 -0.06 5.11
C LYS A 179 -25.79 -0.93 5.45
N LYS A 180 -25.96 -1.25 6.73
CA LYS A 180 -27.21 -1.87 7.19
C LYS A 180 -28.35 -0.88 6.94
N PRO A 181 -29.48 -1.30 6.35
CA PRO A 181 -30.65 -0.43 6.29
C PRO A 181 -31.06 -0.08 7.71
N ASN A 182 -31.08 1.22 8.03
CA ASN A 182 -31.38 1.77 9.34
C ASN A 182 -32.39 0.91 10.10
N GLN A 183 -31.93 0.20 11.14
CA GLN A 183 -32.84 -0.09 12.24
C GLN A 183 -33.14 1.26 12.86
N LYS A 184 -34.28 1.86 12.46
CA LYS A 184 -34.86 2.96 13.22
C LYS A 184 -34.95 2.46 14.66
N HIS A 185 -34.15 3.00 15.55
CA HIS A 185 -34.45 2.94 16.97
C HIS A 185 -35.77 3.69 17.13
N ASN A 186 -36.88 2.94 17.13
CA ASN A 186 -38.14 3.42 17.66
C ASN A 186 -37.91 3.60 19.15
N HIS A 187 -37.61 4.83 19.55
CA HIS A 187 -37.70 5.22 20.94
C HIS A 187 -39.17 5.49 21.25
N THR A 188 -39.81 4.44 21.76
CA THR A 188 -41.11 4.38 22.46
C THR A 188 -40.85 3.30 23.50
N ASP A 189 -40.86 3.57 24.80
CA ASP A 189 -42.02 4.10 25.52
C ASP A 189 -41.62 5.03 26.70
N GLU A 190 -42.30 6.17 26.78
CA GLU A 190 -42.63 6.83 28.05
C GLU A 190 -43.34 5.82 28.94
N PHE A 191 -42.74 5.48 30.08
CA PHE A 191 -43.49 4.95 31.21
C PHE A 191 -43.93 6.12 32.07
N ASP A 192 -45.19 6.50 31.93
CA ASP A 192 -45.93 7.25 32.95
C ASP A 192 -45.83 6.50 34.28
N ILE A 193 -45.15 7.09 35.26
CA ILE A 193 -45.35 6.75 36.66
C ILE A 193 -46.30 7.81 37.22
N ILE A 194 -47.59 7.48 37.19
CA ILE A 194 -48.55 8.02 38.15
C ILE A 194 -48.39 7.21 39.43
N LEU A 195 -47.96 7.86 40.51
CA LEU A 195 -48.45 7.66 41.88
C LEU A 195 -47.98 8.83 42.77
#